data_AF-F7S349-F1
#
_entry.id   AF-F7S349-F1
#
_cell.length_a   1.000
_cell.length_b   1.000
_cell.length_c   1.000
_cell.angle_alpha   90.00
_cell.angle_beta   90.00
_cell.angle_gamma   90.00
#
_symmetry.space_group_name_H-M   'P 1'
#
loop_
_entity.id
_entity.type
_entity.pdbx_description
1 polymer ?
#
loop_
_entity_poly.entity_id
_entity_poly.type
_entity_poly.pdbx_seq_one_letter_code
_entity_poly.pdbx_strand_id
1 'polypeptide(L)'
;MALVSVLLPYAFDAAFTYEAREAPPPGAVVTVPLGRRIVHGVVWDDVPEPGIAPARLKTLHAVIATPALPGPLRRFIDWVAQYTMAPRGEVLALALKT
;
A
#
# COMPACT_ATOMS: atom_id res chain seq x y z
N MET A 1 -4.83 -18.06 -0.11
CA MET A 1 -5.00 -16.62 -0.43
C MET A 1 -4.61 -15.85 0.81
N ALA A 2 -3.88 -14.75 0.65
CA ALA A 2 -3.36 -13.94 1.74
C ALA A 2 -3.93 -12.52 1.66
N LEU A 3 -4.10 -11.87 2.81
CA LEU A 3 -4.49 -10.46 2.88
C LEU A 3 -3.24 -9.61 3.03
N VAL A 4 -3.21 -8.49 2.31
CA VAL A 4 -2.08 -7.55 2.31
C VAL A 4 -2.59 -6.12 2.40
N SER A 5 -1.92 -5.31 3.21
CA SER A 5 -2.18 -3.88 3.34
C SER A 5 -1.38 -3.13 2.28
N VAL A 6 -2.03 -2.32 1.46
CA VAL A 6 -1.38 -1.53 0.40
C VAL A 6 -1.65 -0.05 0.63
N LEU A 7 -0.58 0.70 0.88
CA LEU A 7 -0.63 2.16 0.93
C LEU A 7 -0.56 2.72 -0.49
N LEU A 8 -1.43 3.68 -0.79
CA LEU A 8 -1.53 4.30 -2.11
C LEU A 8 -0.97 5.72 -2.08
N PRO A 9 -0.32 6.20 -3.15
CA PRO A 9 0.28 7.53 -3.22
C PRO A 9 -0.77 8.64 -3.47
N TYR A 10 -1.79 8.72 -2.62
CA TYR A 10 -2.89 9.70 -2.65
C TYR A 10 -3.16 10.23 -1.23
N ALA A 11 -4.12 11.14 -1.07
CA ALA A 11 -4.57 11.70 0.21
C ALA A 11 -5.31 10.67 1.10
N PHE A 12 -4.68 9.53 1.38
CA PHE A 12 -5.14 8.50 2.29
C PHE A 12 -4.17 8.36 3.45
N ASP A 13 -4.73 8.26 4.65
CA ASP A 13 -3.94 8.10 5.87
C ASP A 13 -3.73 6.62 6.24
N ALA A 14 -4.59 5.74 5.73
CA ALA A 14 -4.53 4.30 5.98
C ALA A 14 -4.24 3.51 4.70
N ALA A 15 -3.57 2.37 4.87
CA ALA A 15 -3.46 1.36 3.82
C ALA A 15 -4.81 0.65 3.61
N PHE A 16 -5.04 0.18 2.38
CA PHE A 16 -6.23 -0.60 2.04
C PHE A 16 -5.90 -2.09 2.02
N THR A 17 -6.84 -2.92 2.43
CA THR A 17 -6.67 -4.37 2.42
C THR A 17 -7.06 -4.96 1.07
N TYR A 18 -6.15 -5.74 0.49
CA TYR A 18 -6.35 -6.49 -0.74
C TYR A 18 -6.08 -7.97 -0.52
N GLU A 19 -6.69 -8.78 -1.37
CA GLU A 19 -6.40 -10.19 -1.46
C GLU A 19 -5.29 -10.45 -2.48
N ALA A 20 -4.35 -11.35 -2.15
CA ALA A 20 -3.31 -11.80 -3.06
C ALA A 20 -3.21 -13.34 -3.03
N ARG A 21 -2.77 -13.93 -4.15
CA ARG A 21 -2.49 -15.37 -4.19
C ARG A 21 -1.35 -15.74 -3.24
N GLU A 22 -0.31 -14.93 -3.25
CA GLU A 22 0.86 -14.98 -2.39
C GLU A 22 1.10 -13.56 -1.86
N ALA A 23 1.45 -13.43 -0.58
CA ALA A 23 1.70 -12.12 0.03
C ALA A 23 3.06 -11.60 -0.43
N PRO A 24 3.13 -10.49 -1.20
CA PRO A 24 4.40 -9.86 -1.49
C PRO A 24 4.99 -9.31 -0.18
N PRO A 25 6.33 -9.23 -0.08
CA PRO A 25 6.95 -8.70 1.13
C PRO A 25 6.61 -7.21 1.32
N PRO A 26 6.59 -6.72 2.56
CA PRO A 26 6.41 -5.30 2.81
C PRO A 26 7.46 -4.45 2.09
N GLY A 27 7.02 -3.36 1.48
CA GLY A 27 7.80 -2.49 0.58
C GLY A 27 7.71 -2.87 -0.89
N ALA A 28 7.16 -4.02 -1.25
CA ALA A 28 6.93 -4.38 -2.65
C ALA A 28 6.02 -3.35 -3.34
N VAL A 29 6.44 -2.90 -4.51
CA VAL A 29 5.62 -2.03 -5.37
C VAL A 29 4.64 -2.90 -6.14
N VAL A 30 3.37 -2.53 -6.10
CA VAL A 30 2.27 -3.32 -6.65
C VAL A 30 1.34 -2.43 -7.45
N THR A 31 0.49 -3.06 -8.25
CA THR A 31 -0.67 -2.43 -8.87
C THR A 31 -1.94 -3.01 -8.28
N VAL A 32 -2.91 -2.15 -7.99
CA VAL A 32 -4.17 -2.55 -7.36
C VAL A 32 -5.37 -1.83 -7.98
N PRO A 33 -6.57 -2.44 -7.97
CA PRO A 33 -7.79 -1.81 -8.46
C PRO A 33 -8.37 -0.79 -7.48
N LEU A 34 -8.35 0.48 -7.86
CA LEU A 34 -9.00 1.58 -7.14
C LEU A 34 -10.16 2.14 -7.97
N GLY A 35 -11.40 1.93 -7.51
CA GLY A 35 -12.58 2.23 -8.32
C GLY A 35 -12.55 1.49 -9.67
N ARG A 36 -12.52 2.24 -10.78
CA ARG A 36 -12.49 1.73 -12.17
C ARG A 36 -11.09 1.69 -12.78
N ARG A 37 -10.05 2.13 -12.06
CA ARG A 37 -8.67 2.23 -12.54
C ARG A 37 -7.75 1.26 -11.81
N ILE A 38 -6.64 0.91 -12.44
CA ILE A 38 -5.50 0.24 -11.81
C ILE A 38 -4.47 1.32 -11.46
N VAL A 39 -3.97 1.31 -10.22
CA VAL A 39 -3.02 2.32 -9.71
C VAL A 39 -1.84 1.66 -9.03
N HIS A 40 -0.73 2.37 -8.95
CA HIS A 40 0.43 1.95 -8.18
C HIS A 40 0.19 2.11 -6.67
N GLY A 41 0.76 1.19 -5.89
CA GLY A 41 0.76 1.22 -4.44
C GLY A 41 1.96 0.45 -3.89
N VAL A 42 2.14 0.47 -2.57
CA VAL A 42 3.21 -0.25 -1.90
C VAL A 42 2.64 -1.09 -0.77
N VAL A 43 3.04 -2.35 -0.68
CA VAL A 43 2.68 -3.21 0.45
C VAL A 43 3.26 -2.60 1.72
N TRP A 44 2.42 -2.32 2.71
CA TRP A 44 2.82 -1.71 3.96
C TRP A 44 2.85 -2.69 5.12
N ASP A 45 3.42 -2.27 6.24
CA ASP A 45 3.55 -3.08 7.47
C ASP A 45 2.25 -3.13 8.30
N ASP A 46 1.21 -2.41 7.88
CA ASP A 46 -0.08 -2.35 8.56
C ASP A 46 -0.75 -3.74 8.59
N VAL A 47 -1.39 -4.10 9.71
CA VAL A 47 -2.18 -5.33 9.79
C VAL A 47 -3.40 -5.20 8.87
N PRO A 48 -3.66 -6.19 7.99
CA PRO A 48 -4.85 -6.18 7.16
C PRO A 48 -6.12 -6.05 8.00
N GLU A 49 -7.06 -5.23 7.53
CA GLU A 49 -8.32 -4.97 8.22
C GLU A 49 -9.14 -6.27 8.33
N PRO A 50 -9.49 -6.70 9.57
CA PRO A 50 -10.24 -7.92 9.77
C PRO A 50 -11.72 -7.72 9.42
N GLY A 51 -12.41 -8.81 9.04
CA GLY A 51 -13.87 -8.79 8.89
C GLY A 51 -14.41 -8.14 7.61
N ILE A 52 -13.55 -7.83 6.62
CA ILE A 52 -14.02 -7.38 5.31
C ILE A 52 -14.79 -8.52 4.63
N ALA A 53 -16.04 -8.25 4.26
CA ALA A 53 -16.85 -9.20 3.50
C ALA A 53 -16.16 -9.58 2.17
N PRO A 54 -16.14 -10.86 1.76
CA PRO A 54 -15.44 -11.30 0.56
C PRO A 54 -15.80 -10.53 -0.71
N ALA A 55 -17.07 -10.09 -0.85
CA ALA A 55 -17.53 -9.31 -1.99
C ALA A 55 -16.94 -7.88 -2.08
N ARG A 56 -16.39 -7.35 -0.98
CA ARG A 56 -15.73 -6.03 -0.92
C ARG A 56 -14.21 -6.13 -1.07
N LEU A 57 -13.64 -7.31 -0.83
CA LEU A 57 -12.21 -7.54 -1.06
C LEU A 57 -11.93 -7.51 -2.56
N LYS A 58 -10.92 -6.74 -2.92
CA LYS A 58 -10.40 -6.72 -4.28
C LYS A 58 -9.08 -7.46 -4.33
N THR A 59 -8.82 -8.10 -5.46
CA THR A 59 -7.57 -8.81 -5.69
C THR A 59 -6.49 -7.85 -6.16
N LEU A 60 -5.28 -8.01 -5.65
CA LEU A 60 -4.06 -7.36 -6.13
C LEU A 60 -3.87 -7.69 -7.62
N HIS A 61 -3.56 -6.67 -8.43
CA HIS A 61 -3.49 -6.84 -9.89
C HIS A 61 -2.16 -7.45 -10.34
N ALA A 62 -1.04 -6.85 -9.93
CA ALA A 62 0.29 -7.38 -10.20
C ALA A 62 1.33 -6.83 -9.21
N VAL A 63 2.39 -7.59 -8.97
CA VAL A 63 3.61 -7.11 -8.30
C VAL A 63 4.56 -6.60 -9.38
N ILE A 64 5.14 -5.41 -9.17
CA ILE A 64 6.08 -4.80 -10.11
C ILE A 64 7.49 -5.27 -9.79
N ALA A 65 8.24 -5.67 -10.82
CA ALA A 65 9.61 -6.17 -10.70
C ALA A 65 10.61 -5.03 -10.42
N THR A 66 10.50 -4.39 -9.26
CA THR A 66 11.44 -3.37 -8.76
C THR A 66 11.94 -3.76 -7.38
N PRO A 67 13.08 -3.21 -6.93
CA PRO A 67 13.48 -3.32 -5.54
C PRO A 67 12.35 -2.86 -4.60
N ALA A 68 12.12 -3.61 -3.52
CA ALA A 68 11.18 -3.22 -2.50
C ALA A 68 11.68 -1.98 -1.73
N LEU A 69 10.75 -1.13 -1.30
CA LEU A 69 11.07 0.01 -0.45
C LEU A 69 11.68 -0.49 0.87
N PRO A 70 12.91 -0.05 1.21
CA PRO A 70 13.57 -0.46 2.44
C PRO A 70 12.72 -0.12 3.67
N GLY A 71 12.75 -1.00 4.68
CA GLY A 71 12.05 -0.76 5.95
C GLY A 71 12.36 0.60 6.60
N PRO A 72 13.63 1.09 6.62
CA PRO A 72 13.94 2.43 7.12
C PRO A 72 13.22 3.56 6.38
N LEU A 73 13.08 3.47 5.05
CA LEU A 73 12.37 4.48 4.27
C LEU A 73 10.88 4.49 4.61
N ARG A 74 10.27 3.31 4.78
CA ARG A 74 8.85 3.21 5.15
C ARG A 74 8.57 3.78 6.54
N ARG A 75 9.41 3.46 7.53
CA ARG A 75 9.34 4.10 8.86
C ARG A 75 9.56 5.60 8.82
N PHE A 76 10.44 6.09 7.94
CA PHE A 76 10.66 7.52 7.76
C PHE A 76 9.42 8.21 7.17
N ILE A 77 8.77 7.59 6.17
CA ILE A 77 7.51 8.08 5.61
C ILE A 77 6.42 8.18 6.69
N ASP A 78 6.25 7.13 7.51
CA ASP A 78 5.29 7.13 8.62
C ASP A 78 5.60 8.26 9.62
N TRP A 79 6.88 8.44 9.97
CA TRP A 79 7.32 9.51 10.88
C TRP A 79 7.06 10.91 10.29
N VAL A 80 7.37 11.16 9.01
CA VAL A 80 7.13 12.45 8.36
C VAL A 80 5.64 12.77 8.32
N ALA A 81 4.81 11.80 7.93
CA ALA A 81 3.35 11.95 7.87
C ALA A 81 2.80 12.35 9.25
N GLN A 82 3.21 11.62 10.31
CA GLN A 82 2.82 11.92 11.68
C GLN A 82 3.30 13.31 12.14
N TYR A 83 4.56 13.66 11.86
CA TYR A 83 5.14 14.93 12.30
C TYR A 83 4.51 16.14 11.62
N THR A 84 4.16 16.00 10.35
CA THR A 84 3.61 17.10 9.54
C THR A 84 2.08 17.11 9.50
N MET A 85 1.43 16.13 10.12
CA MET A 85 -0.01 15.89 10.01
C MET A 85 -0.49 15.76 8.55
N ALA A 86 0.40 15.31 7.66
CA ALA A 86 0.07 15.03 6.26
C ALA A 86 -0.40 13.59 6.11
N PRO A 87 -1.33 13.29 5.18
CA PRO A 87 -1.70 11.91 4.87
C PRO A 87 -0.49 11.07 4.47
N ARG A 88 -0.36 9.87 5.03
CA ARG A 88 0.75 8.94 4.74
C ARG A 88 0.94 8.68 3.25
N GLY A 89 -0.14 8.56 2.49
CA GLY A 89 -0.09 8.36 1.05
C GLY A 89 0.50 9.55 0.27
N GLU A 90 0.31 10.80 0.73
CA GLU A 90 0.92 11.97 0.08
C GLU A 90 2.43 11.98 0.31
N VAL A 91 2.88 11.62 1.51
CA VAL A 91 4.31 11.48 1.80
C VAL A 91 4.93 10.34 0.99
N LEU A 92 4.23 9.20 0.85
CA LEU A 92 4.65 8.11 -0.02
C LEU A 92 4.80 8.56 -1.49
N ALA A 93 3.91 9.43 -1.98
CA ALA A 93 3.98 9.93 -3.36
C ALA A 93 5.30 10.65 -3.66
N LEU A 94 5.91 11.31 -2.67
CA LEU A 94 7.22 11.95 -2.81
C LEU A 94 8.35 10.94 -3.05
N ALA A 95 8.23 9.72 -2.52
CA ALA A 95 9.21 8.65 -2.65
C ALA A 95 9.03 7.82 -3.94
N LEU A 96 7.81 7.77 -4.48
CA LEU A 96 7.45 6.96 -5.65
C LEU A 96 7.45 7.75 -6.97
N LYS A 97 8.02 8.96 -6.99
CA LYS A 97 7.94 9.92 -8.10
C LYS A 97 7.87 9.21 -9.46
N THR A 98 6.67 9.27 -10.04
CA THR A 98 6.25 8.59 -11.26
C THR A 98 6.47 9.47 -12.48
#